data_AF-A0A7V9KBH5-F1
#
_entry.id   AF-A0A7V9KBH5-F1
#
_cell.length_a   1.000
_cell.length_b   1.000
_cell.length_c   1.000
_cell.angle_alpha   90.00
_cell.angle_beta   90.00
_cell.angle_gamma   90.00
#
_symmetry.space_group_name_H-M   'P 1'
#
loop_
_entity.id
_entity.type
_entity.pdbx_description
1 polymer ?
#
loop_
_entity_poly.entity_id
_entity_poly.type
_entity_poly.pdbx_seq_one_letter_code
_entity_poly.pdbx_strand_id
1 'polypeptide(L)' 'MSDRLPELLDAKVLQAELGVTRAAAEAIMRQVPIVAVEGLRKVYVRRDSVRAYIESRTFQKDDVPV' A
#
# COMPACT_ATOMS: atom_id res chain seq x y z
N MET A 1 -2.36 -12.45 22.20
CA MET A 1 -2.16 -12.10 20.78
C MET A 1 -2.74 -10.72 20.59
N SER A 2 -1.94 -9.74 20.16
CA SER A 2 -2.29 -8.32 20.31
C SER A 2 -3.63 -7.94 19.66
N ASP A 3 -4.58 -7.53 20.49
CA ASP A 3 -5.88 -6.88 20.21
C ASP A 3 -5.72 -5.48 19.57
N ARG A 4 -4.78 -5.31 18.64
CA ARG A 4 -4.58 -4.02 17.97
C ARG A 4 -5.39 -3.98 16.70
N LEU A 5 -6.06 -2.85 16.52
CA LEU A 5 -6.73 -2.52 15.27
C LEU A 5 -5.75 -2.58 14.09
N PRO A 6 -6.22 -2.95 12.89
CA PRO A 6 -5.39 -2.99 11.70
C PRO A 6 -4.83 -1.60 11.36
N GLU A 7 -3.58 -1.56 10.90
CA GLU A 7 -2.94 -0.33 10.46
C GLU A 7 -3.39 0.01 9.03
N LEU A 8 -4.06 1.15 8.90
CA LEU A 8 -4.61 1.66 7.65
C LEU A 8 -3.75 2.82 7.13
N LEU A 9 -3.36 2.74 5.86
CA LEU A 9 -2.56 3.74 5.17
C LEU A 9 -3.39 4.43 4.09
N ASP A 10 -3.23 5.74 3.98
CA ASP A 10 -3.72 6.51 2.83
C ASP A 10 -2.55 6.86 1.89
N ALA A 11 -2.83 7.50 0.77
CA ALA A 11 -1.80 7.88 -0.20
C ALA A 11 -0.70 8.80 0.39
N LYS A 12 -1.04 9.66 1.36
CA LYS A 12 -0.09 10.58 2.00
C LYS A 12 0.85 9.84 2.95
N VAL A 13 0.31 8.92 3.77
CA VAL A 13 1.11 8.08 4.66
C VAL A 13 2.01 7.18 3.83
N LEU A 14 1.47 6.54 2.78
CA LEU A 14 2.22 5.64 1.90
C LEU A 14 3.34 6.39 1.15
N GLN A 15 3.08 7.62 0.70
CA GLN A 15 4.09 8.51 0.13
C GLN A 15 5.25 8.76 1.10
N ALA A 16 4.94 9.10 2.36
CA ALA A 16 5.95 9.40 3.38
C ALA A 16 6.76 8.17 3.78
N GLU A 17 6.13 7.01 3.92
CA GLU A 17 6.79 5.79 4.38
C GLU A 17 7.67 5.13 3.31
N LEU A 18 7.23 5.14 2.06
CA LEU A 18 7.98 4.52 0.96
C LEU A 18 8.95 5.50 0.29
N GLY A 19 8.88 6.79 0.60
CA GLY A 19 9.70 7.82 -0.04
C GLY A 19 9.42 7.99 -1.54
N VAL A 20 8.21 7.67 -1.98
CA VAL A 20 7.79 7.72 -3.40
C VAL A 20 6.97 8.98 -3.71
N THR A 21 6.70 9.25 -4.98
CA THR A 21 5.77 10.31 -5.37
C THR A 21 4.33 9.94 -5.01
N ARG A 22 3.46 10.94 -4.87
CA ARG A 22 2.03 10.70 -4.65
C ARG A 22 1.41 9.82 -5.75
N ALA A 23 1.77 10.07 -7.01
CA ALA A 23 1.27 9.28 -8.14
C ALA A 23 1.68 7.81 -8.05
N ALA A 24 2.92 7.53 -7.63
CA ALA A 24 3.40 6.18 -7.38
C ALA A 24 2.67 5.53 -6.19
N ALA A 25 2.45 6.26 -5.10
CA ALA A 25 1.67 5.78 -3.96
C ALA A 25 0.24 5.37 -4.37
N GLU A 26 -0.46 6.22 -5.14
CA GLU A 26 -1.79 5.91 -5.67
C GLU A 26 -1.78 4.75 -6.68
N ALA A 27 -0.70 4.59 -7.46
CA ALA A 27 -0.53 3.43 -8.33
C ALA A 27 -0.41 2.13 -7.51
N ILE A 28 0.39 2.11 -6.44
CA ILE A 28 0.52 0.97 -5.53
C ILE A 28 -0.82 0.65 -4.85
N MET A 29 -1.52 1.67 -4.35
CA MET A 29 -2.82 1.48 -3.69
C MET A 29 -3.87 0.82 -4.61
N ARG A 30 -3.80 1.04 -5.92
CA ARG A 30 -4.69 0.40 -6.90
C ARG A 30 -4.40 -1.09 -7.14
N GLN A 31 -3.26 -1.59 -6.68
CA GLN A 31 -2.83 -2.98 -6.86
C GLN A 31 -3.14 -3.87 -5.66
N VAL A 32 -3.71 -3.31 -4.58
CA VAL A 32 -4.01 -4.03 -3.33
C VAL A 32 -5.47 -3.84 -2.93
N PRO A 33 -6.03 -4.73 -2.10
CA PRO A 33 -7.38 -4.55 -1.57
C PRO A 33 -7.54 -3.23 -0.81
N ILE A 34 -8.60 -2.49 -1.14
CA ILE A 34 -8.93 -1.22 -0.51
C ILE A 34 -9.87 -1.41 0.69
N VAL A 35 -9.72 -0.55 1.69
CA VAL A 35 -10.66 -0.36 2.79
C VAL A 35 -11.39 0.96 2.54
N ALA A 36 -12.66 0.84 2.17
CA ALA A 36 -13.58 1.96 2.04
C ALA A 36 -14.59 1.90 3.19
N VAL A 37 -14.83 3.03 3.84
CA VAL A 37 -15.83 3.16 4.90
C VAL A 37 -16.97 3.99 4.34
N GLU A 38 -18.20 3.50 4.48
CA GLU A 38 -19.39 4.20 4.00
C GLU A 38 -19.46 5.62 4.57
N GLY A 39 -19.79 6.60 3.71
CA GLY A 39 -19.83 8.02 4.09
C GLY A 39 -18.47 8.72 4.11
N LEU A 40 -17.34 8.01 4.03
CA LEU A 40 -16.02 8.61 3.88
C LEU A 40 -15.58 8.65 2.42
N ARG A 41 -15.19 9.83 1.93
CA ARG A 41 -14.60 9.98 0.58
C ARG A 41 -13.21 9.39 0.47
N LYS A 42 -12.56 9.14 1.60
CA LYS A 42 -11.17 8.70 1.68
C LYS A 42 -11.09 7.18 1.68
N VAL A 43 -10.21 6.66 0.84
CA VAL A 43 -9.89 5.23 0.78
C VAL A 43 -8.59 4.96 1.53
N TYR A 44 -8.51 3.77 2.12
CA TYR A 44 -7.33 3.29 2.81
C TYR A 44 -6.90 1.94 2.23
N VAL A 45 -5.69 1.53 2.55
CA VAL A 45 -5.17 0.18 2.31
C VAL A 45 -4.58 -0.35 3.62
N ARG A 46 -4.58 -1.67 3.81
CA ARG A 46 -3.94 -2.26 5.00
C ARG A 46 -2.42 -2.29 4.80
N ARG A 47 -1.65 -1.93 5.83
CA ARG A 47 -0.18 -1.99 5.80
C ARG A 47 0.33 -3.36 5.36
N ASP A 48 -0.25 -4.44 5.89
CA ASP A 48 0.19 -5.81 5.58
C ASP A 48 -0.04 -6.18 4.11
N SER A 49 -1.14 -5.72 3.51
CA SER A 49 -1.41 -5.93 2.09
C SER A 49 -0.40 -5.20 1.21
N VAL A 50 -0.02 -3.97 1.58
CA VAL A 50 1.02 -3.20 0.88
C VAL A 50 2.37 -3.90 1.01
N ARG A 51 2.74 -4.35 2.21
CA ARG A 51 3.98 -5.09 2.46
C ARG A 51 4.05 -6.35 1.58
N ALA A 52 3.03 -7.19 1.63
CA ALA A 52 2.98 -8.42 0.84
C ALA A 52 3.08 -8.14 -0.67
N TYR A 53 2.43 -7.07 -1.14
CA TYR A 53 2.52 -6.65 -2.54
C TYR A 53 3.96 -6.26 -2.93
N ILE A 54 4.62 -5.43 -2.13
CA ILE A 54 6.01 -5.00 -2.39
C ILE A 54 6.95 -6.20 -2.38
N GLU A 55 6.83 -7.09 -1.40
CA GLU A 55 7.65 -8.30 -1.31
C GLU A 55 7.46 -9.20 -2.55
N SER A 56 6.22 -9.38 -3.03
CA SER A 56 5.92 -10.15 -4.24
C SER A 56 6.44 -9.52 -5.54
N ARG A 57 6.81 -8.24 -5.49
CA ARG A 57 7.33 -7.44 -6.61
C ARG A 57 8.77 -6.98 -6.40
N THR A 58 9.46 -7.55 -5.41
CA THR A 58 10.88 -7.32 -5.18
C THR A 58 11.65 -8.39 -5.93
N PHE A 59 12.32 -7.97 -6.99
CA PHE A 59 13.06 -8.85 -7.89
C PHE A 59 14.56 -8.58 -7.76
N GLN A 60 15.41 -9.57 -8.07
CA GLN A 60 16.82 -9.28 -8.33
C GLN A 60 16.91 -8.50 -9.66
N LYS A 61 18.03 -7.80 -9.86
CA LYS A 61 18.25 -6.96 -11.04
C LYS A 61 18.00 -7.70 -12.36
N ASP A 62 18.27 -9.01 -12.39
CA ASP A 62 18.17 -9.86 -13.57
C ASP A 62 16.80 -10.55 -13.72
N ASP A 63 15.89 -10.37 -12.76
CA ASP A 63 14.57 -11.05 -12.72
C ASP A 63 13.41 -10.14 -13.18
N VAL A 64 13.68 -8.90 -13.59
CA VAL A 64 12.64 -7.97 -14.05
C VAL A 64 12.44 -8.12 -15.56
N PRO A 65 11.31 -8.64 -16.06
CA PRO A 65 11.00 -8.59 -17.48
C PRO A 65 10.75 -7.12 -17.88
N VAL A 66 11.58 -6.61 -18.78
CA VAL A 66 11.46 -5.26 -19.37
C VAL A 66 10.44 -5.27 -20.50
#